data_AF-H0R5Z6-F1
#
_entry.id   AF-H0R5Z6-F1
#
_cell.length_a   1.000
_cell.length_b   1.000
_cell.length_c   1.000
_cell.angle_alpha   90.00
_cell.angle_beta   90.00
_cell.angle_gamma   90.00
#
_symmetry.space_group_name_H-M   'P 1'
#
loop_
_entity.id
_entity.type
_entity.pdbx_description
1 polymer ?
#
loop_
_entity_poly.entity_id
_entity_poly.type
_entity_poly.pdbx_seq_one_letter_code
_entity_poly.pdbx_strand_id
1 'polypeptide(L)' 'PVAHVAAEFPALCEAETAVFTELLGTHVQRLATIANGDCACTTNVPLSRAD' A
#
# COMPACT_ATOMS: atom_id res chain seq x y z
N PRO A 1 3.12 2.77 -17.74
CA PRO A 1 2.56 4.12 -17.43
C PRO A 1 2.30 4.36 -15.94
N VAL A 2 1.65 3.43 -15.22
CA VAL A 2 1.37 3.57 -13.77
C VAL A 2 2.63 3.77 -12.92
N ALA A 3 3.75 3.11 -13.28
CA ALA A 3 5.00 3.25 -12.55
C ALA A 3 5.57 4.67 -12.54
N HIS A 4 5.41 5.42 -13.62
CA HIS A 4 5.86 6.80 -13.69
C HIS A 4 5.06 7.69 -12.72
N VAL A 5 3.73 7.53 -12.70
CA VAL A 5 2.84 8.25 -11.79
C VAL A 5 3.15 7.89 -10.33
N ALA A 6 3.38 6.61 -10.04
CA ALA A 6 3.73 6.17 -8.69
C ALA A 6 5.04 6.81 -8.19
N ALA A 7 6.03 6.99 -9.07
CA ALA A 7 7.28 7.66 -8.73
C ALA A 7 7.13 9.18 -8.57
N GLU A 8 6.28 9.82 -9.36
CA GLU A 8 6.01 11.27 -9.26
C GLU A 8 5.15 11.63 -8.03
N PHE A 9 4.27 10.72 -7.62
CA PHE A 9 3.33 10.94 -6.52
C PHE A 9 3.41 9.83 -5.45
N PRO A 10 4.53 9.71 -4.71
CA PRO A 10 4.72 8.66 -3.70
C PRO A 10 3.70 8.74 -2.54
N ALA A 11 3.15 9.93 -2.27
CA ALA A 11 2.08 10.12 -1.29
C ALA A 11 0.83 9.28 -1.56
N LEU A 12 0.60 8.85 -2.81
CA LEU A 12 -0.48 7.92 -3.14
C LEU A 12 -0.28 6.56 -2.45
N CYS A 13 0.96 6.10 -2.29
CA CYS A 13 1.24 4.84 -1.59
C CYS A 13 0.90 4.92 -0.10
N GLU A 14 1.11 6.08 0.53
CA GLU A 14 0.71 6.32 1.92
C GLU A 14 -0.82 6.36 2.05
N ALA A 15 -1.48 7.10 1.16
CA ALA A 15 -2.94 7.22 1.13
C ALA A 15 -3.62 5.85 0.93
N GLU A 16 -3.12 5.02 0.00
CA GLU A 16 -3.60 3.65 -0.19
C GLU A 16 -3.48 2.81 1.09
N THR A 17 -2.38 2.95 1.83
CA THR A 17 -2.14 2.20 3.08
C THR A 17 -3.11 2.62 4.17
N ALA A 18 -3.39 3.93 4.30
CA ALA A 18 -4.39 4.45 5.23
C ALA A 18 -5.80 3.93 4.87
N VAL A 19 -6.18 4.00 3.59
CA VAL A 19 -7.49 3.51 3.11
C VAL A 19 -7.63 2.00 3.34
N PHE A 20 -6.60 1.19 3.09
CA PHE A 20 -6.67 -0.25 3.37
C PHE A 20 -6.79 -0.54 4.87
N THR A 21 -6.08 0.20 5.72
CA THR A 21 -6.20 0.06 7.17
C THR A 21 -7.63 0.35 7.64
N GLU A 22 -8.21 1.45 7.17
CA GLU A 22 -9.58 1.85 7.49
C GLU A 22 -10.61 0.85 6.96
N LEU A 23 -10.54 0.52 5.67
CA LEU A 23 -11.53 -0.34 5.00
C LEU A 23 -11.55 -1.75 5.56
N LEU A 24 -10.39 -2.31 5.89
CA LEU A 24 -10.26 -3.68 6.39
C LEU A 24 -10.40 -3.76 7.91
N GLY A 25 -10.36 -2.63 8.63
CA GLY A 25 -10.44 -2.59 10.09
C GLY A 25 -9.30 -3.34 10.77
N THR A 26 -8.14 -3.45 10.12
CA THR A 26 -6.95 -4.11 10.64
C THR A 26 -5.70 -3.38 10.17
N HIS A 27 -4.61 -3.49 10.93
CA HIS A 27 -3.33 -2.97 10.49
C HIS A 27 -2.85 -3.73 9.26
N VAL A 28 -2.45 -2.99 8.22
CA VAL A 28 -1.80 -3.56 7.02
C VAL A 28 -0.36 -3.08 6.93
N GLN A 29 0.51 -3.88 6.31
CA GLN A 29 1.91 -3.50 6.11
C GLN A 29 2.24 -3.42 4.63
N ARG A 30 2.75 -2.27 4.18
CA ARG A 30 3.29 -2.13 2.82
C ARG A 30 4.68 -2.77 2.76
N LEU A 31 4.85 -3.74 1.87
CA LEU A 31 6.12 -4.49 1.69
C LEU A 31 6.93 -3.99 0.50
N ALA A 32 6.24 -3.61 -0.59
CA ALA A 32 6.84 -3.19 -1.84
C ALA A 32 6.02 -2.07 -2.46
N THR A 33 6.66 -1.14 -3.16
CA THR A 33 5.97 -0.06 -3.88
C THR A 33 6.60 0.16 -5.24
N ILE A 34 5.77 0.41 -6.25
CA ILE A 34 6.27 0.78 -7.58
C ILE A 34 7.05 2.09 -7.52
N ALA A 35 6.71 3.00 -6.59
CA ALA A 35 7.45 4.23 -6.32
C ALA A 35 8.92 3.98 -5.93
N ASN A 36 9.22 2.85 -5.27
CA ASN A 36 10.58 2.44 -4.91
C ASN A 36 11.27 1.59 -5.99
N GLY A 37 10.66 1.42 -7.16
CA GLY A 37 11.20 0.64 -8.27
C GLY A 37 10.83 -0.84 -8.26
N ASP A 38 9.92 -1.28 -7.38
CA ASP A 38 9.38 -2.64 -7.41
C ASP A 38 8.48 -2.87 -8.63
N CYS A 39 8.33 -4.13 -9.04
CA CYS A 39 7.45 -4.48 -10.17
C CYS A 39 5.95 -4.34 -9.85
N ALA A 40 5.59 -4.32 -8.56
CA ALA A 40 4.23 -4.18 -8.06
C ALA A 40 4.20 -3.62 -6.63
N CYS A 41 3.08 -2.97 -6.27
CA CYS A 41 2.78 -2.67 -4.89
C CYS A 41 2.31 -3.94 -4.17
N THR A 42 2.95 -4.29 -3.05
CA THR A 42 2.57 -5.47 -2.25
C THR A 42 2.21 -5.04 -0.84
N THR A 43 1.01 -5.40 -0.40
CA THR A 43 0.51 -5.13 0.96
C THR A 43 0.23 -6.46 1.66
N ASN A 44 0.78 -6.65 2.86
CA ASN A 44 0.41 -7.75 3.73
C ASN A 44 -0.86 -7.38 4.51
N VAL A 45 -1.85 -8.28 4.47
CA VAL A 45 -3.11 -8.16 5.21
C VAL A 45 -3.20 -9.32 6.20
N PRO A 46 -3.23 -9.07 7.52
CA PRO A 46 -3.48 -10.09 8.52
C PRO A 46 -4.90 -10.66 8.37
N LEU A 47 -5.02 -11.99 8.38
CA LEU A 47 -6.32 -12.68 8.27
C LEU A 47 -7.04 -12.82 9.63
N SER A 48 -6.29 -12.72 10.73
CA SER A 48 -6.86 -12.56 12.06
C SER A 48 -7.14 -11.07 12.29
N ARG A 49 -8.42 -10.72 12.42
CA ARG A 49 -8.83 -9.38 12.80
C ARG A 49 -8.19 -9.03 14.16
N ALA A 50 -7.56 -7.87 14.27
CA ALA A 50 -7.18 -7.33 15.57
C ALA A 50 -8.49 -6.94 16.25
N ASP A 51 -8.89 -7.71 17.27
CA ASP A 51 -10.12 -7.51 18.03
C ASP A 51 -10.17 -6.13 18.71
#